data_AF-N6XUB1-F1
#
_entry.id   AF-N6XUB1-F1
#
_cell.length_a   1.000
_cell.length_b   1.000
_cell.length_c   1.000
_cell.angle_alpha   90.00
_cell.angle_beta   90.00
_cell.angle_gamma   90.00
#
_symmetry.space_group_name_H-M   'P 1'
#
loop_
_entity.id
_entity.type
_entity.pdbx_description
1 polymer ?
#
loop_
_entity_poly.entity_id
_entity_poly.type
_entity_poly.pdbx_seq_one_letter_code
_entity_poly.pdbx_strand_id
1 'polypeptide(L)'
;AAAAAALRAAMGLVPAPNGERAAALVLAAENLADHLTHFYLFFMPDFARAAYRGHAWHAAACARFKAVEGSATAEVLPARAAFLELTGTLAGKWPHTLALQPGGSTRAVAMNDKLRLLALLRRFRAFLETRLFADTLEAVAALDSEAALWRWCDARAPHEGDFRHFLAIARALGLASLGRGHDRFLSGGAYRLDDAPLFTAGLWRAGSAAVEAFDPAAIREDG
;
A
#
# COMPACT_ATOMS: atom_id res chain seq x y z
N ALA A 1 15.28 6.10 -2.72
CA ALA A 1 15.69 4.68 -2.62
C ALA A 1 16.33 4.16 -3.92
N ALA A 2 15.63 4.21 -5.07
CA ALA A 2 16.14 3.68 -6.35
C ALA A 2 17.52 4.25 -6.77
N ALA A 3 17.73 5.56 -6.69
CA ALA A 3 19.02 6.17 -7.02
C ALA A 3 20.19 5.64 -6.15
N ALA A 4 19.97 5.49 -4.84
CA ALA A 4 20.98 4.90 -3.95
C ALA A 4 21.27 3.43 -4.30
N ALA A 5 20.26 2.65 -4.69
CA ALA A 5 20.42 1.27 -5.13
C ALA A 5 21.18 1.16 -6.46
N ALA A 6 20.89 2.05 -7.42
CA ALA A 6 21.59 2.10 -8.71
C ALA A 6 23.07 2.49 -8.53
N LEU A 7 23.36 3.52 -7.73
CA LEU A 7 24.72 3.92 -7.39
C LEU A 7 25.48 2.79 -6.67
N ARG A 8 24.82 2.11 -5.72
CA ARG A 8 25.40 0.95 -5.02
C ARG A 8 25.83 -0.15 -6.00
N ALA A 9 24.98 -0.48 -6.97
CA ALA A 9 25.30 -1.46 -8.00
C ALA A 9 26.47 -1.00 -8.88
N ALA A 10 26.46 0.27 -9.33
CA ALA A 10 27.53 0.84 -10.13
C ALA A 10 28.89 0.90 -9.40
N MET A 11 28.87 1.10 -8.08
CA MET A 11 30.06 1.15 -7.24
C MET A 11 30.52 -0.24 -6.75
N GLY A 12 29.75 -1.31 -7.00
CA GLY A 12 30.05 -2.66 -6.48
C GLY A 12 30.00 -2.76 -4.96
N LEU A 13 29.19 -1.93 -4.28
CA LEU A 13 29.11 -1.89 -2.83
C LEU A 13 28.11 -2.91 -2.27
N VAL A 14 28.47 -3.56 -1.17
CA VAL A 14 27.54 -4.33 -0.33
C VAL A 14 27.00 -3.40 0.76
N PRO A 15 25.68 -3.20 0.86
CA PRO A 15 25.12 -2.30 1.87
C PRO A 15 25.21 -2.95 3.26
N ALA A 16 25.35 -2.15 4.30
CA ALA A 16 25.19 -2.66 5.66
C ALA A 16 23.78 -3.28 5.83
N PRO A 17 23.62 -4.49 6.41
CA PRO A 17 22.32 -5.17 6.48
C PRO A 17 21.19 -4.34 7.12
N ASN A 18 21.50 -3.60 8.19
CA ASN A 18 20.52 -2.72 8.83
C ASN A 18 20.18 -1.47 7.98
N GLY A 19 21.10 -1.04 7.11
CA GLY A 19 20.83 0.01 6.14
C GLY A 19 19.86 -0.45 5.05
N GLU A 20 20.00 -1.69 4.57
CA GLU A 20 19.04 -2.30 3.65
C GLU A 20 17.65 -2.43 4.28
N ARG A 21 17.57 -2.96 5.51
CA ARG A 21 16.31 -3.04 6.28
C ARG A 21 15.65 -1.67 6.48
N ALA A 22 16.44 -0.65 6.83
CA ALA A 22 15.92 0.71 6.99
C ALA A 22 15.36 1.26 5.67
N ALA A 23 16.06 1.04 4.55
CA ALA A 23 15.58 1.46 3.23
C ALA A 23 14.28 0.74 2.84
N ALA A 24 14.17 -0.56 3.10
CA ALA A 24 12.96 -1.34 2.85
C ALA A 24 11.77 -0.86 3.69
N LEU A 25 11.99 -0.59 4.99
CA LEU A 25 10.96 -0.07 5.89
C LEU A 25 10.48 1.33 5.49
N VAL A 26 11.39 2.21 5.07
CA VAL A 26 11.04 3.55 4.57
C VAL A 26 10.18 3.44 3.31
N LEU A 27 10.59 2.62 2.34
CA LEU A 27 9.81 2.41 1.11
C LEU A 27 8.42 1.83 1.42
N ALA A 28 8.34 0.87 2.35
CA ALA A 28 7.07 0.26 2.75
C ALA A 28 6.15 1.28 3.43
N ALA A 29 6.70 2.12 4.31
CA ALA A 29 5.94 3.18 4.97
C ALA A 29 5.43 4.24 3.98
N GLU A 30 6.26 4.67 3.02
CA GLU A 30 5.84 5.58 1.96
C GLU A 30 4.71 4.97 1.12
N ASN A 31 4.85 3.70 0.72
CA ASN A 31 3.85 3.02 -0.10
C ASN A 31 2.51 2.85 0.64
N LEU A 32 2.55 2.43 1.91
CA LEU A 32 1.34 2.30 2.75
C LEU A 32 0.67 3.65 3.00
N ALA A 33 1.44 4.70 3.29
CA ALA A 33 0.90 6.03 3.50
C ALA A 33 0.21 6.54 2.23
N ASP A 34 0.79 6.31 1.06
CA ASP A 34 0.24 6.72 -0.22
C ASP A 34 -1.03 5.95 -0.58
N HIS A 35 -1.05 4.62 -0.48
CA HIS A 35 -2.24 3.79 -0.72
C HIS A 35 -3.40 4.18 0.19
N LEU A 36 -3.12 4.40 1.47
CA LEU A 36 -4.14 4.81 2.44
C LEU A 36 -4.70 6.20 2.10
N THR A 37 -3.81 7.14 1.74
CA THR A 37 -4.20 8.50 1.31
C THR A 37 -5.07 8.42 0.07
N HIS A 38 -4.65 7.67 -0.94
CA HIS A 38 -5.37 7.54 -2.19
C HIS A 38 -6.76 6.94 -1.97
N PHE A 39 -6.86 5.81 -1.26
CA PHE A 39 -8.14 5.17 -0.99
C PHE A 39 -9.11 6.12 -0.28
N TYR A 40 -8.73 6.71 0.84
CA TYR A 40 -9.66 7.47 1.68
C TYR A 40 -9.87 8.92 1.25
N LEU A 41 -8.84 9.60 0.74
CA LEU A 41 -8.88 11.04 0.48
C LEU A 41 -9.10 11.39 -0.99
N PHE A 42 -8.83 10.48 -1.92
CA PHE A 42 -8.95 10.76 -3.36
C PHE A 42 -9.98 9.86 -4.05
N PHE A 43 -9.99 8.56 -3.75
CA PHE A 43 -10.83 7.60 -4.46
C PHE A 43 -12.23 7.48 -3.85
N MET A 44 -12.34 7.11 -2.56
CA MET A 44 -13.64 6.91 -1.92
C MET A 44 -14.57 8.14 -1.88
N PRO A 45 -14.07 9.40 -1.80
CA PRO A 45 -14.92 10.58 -1.90
C PRO A 45 -15.72 10.67 -3.22
N ASP A 46 -15.28 10.03 -4.30
CA ASP A 46 -16.01 10.03 -5.57
C ASP A 46 -17.38 9.35 -5.45
N PHE A 47 -17.48 8.32 -4.60
CA PHE A 47 -18.75 7.64 -4.33
C PHE A 47 -19.70 8.45 -3.43
N ALA A 48 -19.23 9.53 -2.80
CA ALA A 48 -20.08 10.45 -2.05
C ALA A 48 -20.72 11.54 -2.94
N ARG A 49 -20.41 11.59 -4.24
CA ARG A 49 -20.93 12.61 -5.16
C ARG A 49 -22.44 12.48 -5.37
N ALA A 50 -23.12 13.60 -5.64
CA ALA A 50 -24.58 13.66 -5.78
C ALA A 50 -25.13 12.81 -6.94
N ALA A 51 -24.31 12.50 -7.95
CA ALA A 51 -24.67 11.60 -9.05
C ALA A 51 -25.11 10.21 -8.57
N TYR A 52 -24.63 9.77 -7.41
CA TYR A 52 -24.96 8.47 -6.83
C TYR A 52 -26.15 8.49 -5.86
N ARG A 53 -26.85 9.62 -5.70
CA ARG A 53 -27.93 9.78 -4.69
C ARG A 53 -29.04 8.73 -4.77
N GLY A 54 -29.28 8.17 -5.95
CA GLY A 54 -30.29 7.12 -6.16
C GLY A 54 -29.90 5.74 -5.62
N HIS A 55 -28.64 5.53 -5.23
CA HIS A 55 -28.19 4.24 -4.73
C HIS A 55 -28.38 4.11 -3.22
N ALA A 56 -28.87 2.94 -2.76
CA ALA A 56 -29.13 2.67 -1.35
C ALA A 56 -27.88 2.81 -0.43
N TRP A 57 -26.68 2.61 -0.98
CA TRP A 57 -25.42 2.74 -0.25
C TRP A 57 -24.91 4.19 -0.13
N HIS A 58 -25.46 5.14 -0.90
CA HIS A 58 -24.92 6.50 -1.05
C HIS A 58 -24.87 7.29 0.25
N ALA A 59 -25.92 7.20 1.08
CA ALA A 59 -25.98 7.91 2.35
C ALA A 59 -24.87 7.46 3.31
N ALA A 60 -24.60 6.15 3.37
CA ALA A 60 -23.53 5.60 4.18
C ALA A 60 -22.14 5.95 3.62
N ALA A 61 -21.96 5.93 2.29
CA ALA A 61 -20.74 6.40 1.65
C ALA A 61 -20.48 7.88 1.93
N CYS A 62 -21.51 8.73 1.91
CA CYS A 62 -21.39 10.14 2.31
C CYS A 62 -20.95 10.30 3.77
N ALA A 63 -21.63 9.63 4.70
CA ALA A 63 -21.32 9.71 6.13
C ALA A 63 -19.89 9.26 6.45
N ARG A 64 -19.35 8.31 5.67
CA ARG A 64 -18.01 7.77 5.87
C ARG A 64 -16.92 8.53 5.11
N PHE A 65 -17.10 8.73 3.81
CA PHE A 65 -16.02 9.11 2.87
C PHE A 65 -16.18 10.49 2.25
N LYS A 66 -17.27 11.23 2.50
CA LYS A 66 -17.42 12.58 1.94
C LYS A 66 -16.21 13.44 2.35
N ALA A 67 -15.60 14.12 1.38
CA ALA A 67 -14.44 14.96 1.65
C ALA A 67 -14.75 16.00 2.74
N VAL A 68 -13.82 16.17 3.69
CA VAL A 68 -13.91 17.09 4.84
C VAL A 68 -14.96 16.73 5.90
N GLU A 69 -16.18 16.35 5.49
CA GLU A 69 -17.30 16.10 6.40
C GLU A 69 -17.42 14.64 6.88
N GLY A 70 -16.93 13.68 6.09
CA GLY A 70 -17.03 12.26 6.37
C GLY A 70 -16.12 11.82 7.52
N SER A 71 -16.59 10.83 8.29
CA SER A 71 -15.90 10.35 9.50
C SER A 71 -14.51 9.75 9.26
N ALA A 72 -14.21 9.24 8.05
CA ALA A 72 -12.94 8.58 7.76
C ALA A 72 -11.73 9.51 7.88
N THR A 73 -11.88 10.78 7.48
CA THR A 73 -10.77 11.74 7.41
C THR A 73 -10.09 11.92 8.79
N ALA A 74 -10.89 12.00 9.85
CA ALA A 74 -10.39 12.19 11.22
C ALA A 74 -9.56 10.99 11.74
N GLU A 75 -9.80 9.79 11.23
CA GLU A 75 -9.09 8.57 11.63
C GLU A 75 -7.85 8.31 10.76
N VAL A 76 -7.97 8.61 9.46
CA VAL A 76 -6.92 8.31 8.46
C VAL A 76 -5.76 9.29 8.55
N LEU A 77 -6.04 10.58 8.81
CA LEU A 77 -4.97 11.58 8.90
C LEU A 77 -3.93 11.28 10.00
N PRO A 78 -4.32 10.90 11.24
CA PRO A 78 -3.37 10.45 12.25
C PRO A 78 -2.59 9.17 11.85
N ALA A 79 -3.26 8.21 11.21
CA ALA A 79 -2.61 6.98 10.74
C ALA A 79 -1.54 7.29 9.68
N ARG A 80 -1.85 8.19 8.73
CA ARG A 80 -0.90 8.69 7.72
C ARG A 80 0.26 9.46 8.33
N ALA A 81 -0.02 10.38 9.26
CA ALA A 81 1.01 11.18 9.93
C ALA A 81 2.04 10.30 10.63
N ALA A 82 1.59 9.19 11.23
CA ALA A 82 2.48 8.23 11.85
C ALA A 82 3.51 7.64 10.86
N PHE A 83 3.13 7.30 9.63
CA PHE A 83 4.10 6.80 8.64
C PHE A 83 5.10 7.84 8.18
N LEU A 84 4.70 9.11 8.15
CA LEU A 84 5.63 10.21 7.90
C LEU A 84 6.63 10.36 9.06
N GLU A 85 6.18 10.19 10.30
CA GLU A 85 7.07 10.13 11.47
C GLU A 85 8.05 8.95 11.40
N LEU A 86 7.59 7.76 10.99
CA LEU A 86 8.45 6.59 10.77
C LEU A 86 9.56 6.93 9.78
N THR A 87 9.20 7.54 8.65
CA THR A 87 10.15 7.98 7.63
C THR A 87 11.11 9.01 8.18
N GLY A 88 10.65 9.97 9.01
CA GLY A 88 11.53 10.90 9.73
C GLY A 88 12.50 10.20 10.67
N THR A 89 12.05 9.22 11.44
CA THR A 89 12.89 8.44 12.37
C THR A 89 13.98 7.65 11.63
N LEU A 90 13.64 6.99 10.51
CA LEU A 90 14.58 6.13 9.80
C LEU A 90 15.44 6.88 8.76
N ALA A 91 14.90 7.92 8.14
CA ALA A 91 15.49 8.57 6.97
C ALA A 91 15.81 10.07 7.18
N GLY A 92 15.59 10.59 8.38
CA GLY A 92 15.94 11.95 8.82
C GLY A 92 14.80 12.94 8.74
N LYS A 93 14.15 13.09 7.57
CA LYS A 93 13.02 14.00 7.37
C LYS A 93 12.15 13.58 6.18
N TRP A 94 10.96 14.17 6.10
CA TRP A 94 10.05 14.06 4.97
C TRP A 94 9.49 15.46 4.59
N PRO A 95 9.30 15.80 3.30
CA PRO A 95 9.77 15.05 2.12
C PRO A 95 11.29 15.15 1.93
N HIS A 96 11.83 14.31 1.03
CA HIS A 96 13.25 14.18 0.67
C HIS A 96 14.14 13.51 1.74
N THR A 97 14.19 12.18 1.67
CA THR A 97 15.02 11.34 2.53
C THR A 97 16.50 11.48 2.19
N LEU A 98 17.29 12.04 3.12
CA LEU A 98 18.73 12.30 2.92
C LEU A 98 19.63 11.22 3.54
N ALA A 99 19.09 10.39 4.42
CA ALA A 99 19.90 9.42 5.17
C ALA A 99 20.17 8.11 4.41
N LEU A 100 19.42 7.82 3.35
CA LEU A 100 19.64 6.63 2.52
C LEU A 100 20.81 6.87 1.56
N GLN A 101 21.87 6.10 1.72
CA GLN A 101 23.10 6.19 0.94
C GLN A 101 23.40 4.86 0.23
N PRO A 102 24.27 4.83 -0.79
CA PRO A 102 24.64 3.59 -1.48
C PRO A 102 25.17 2.50 -0.52
N GLY A 103 25.93 2.88 0.50
CA GLY A 103 26.46 1.95 1.52
C GLY A 103 25.48 1.55 2.62
N GLY A 104 24.26 2.12 2.66
CA GLY A 104 23.26 1.83 3.70
C GLY A 104 22.56 3.08 4.22
N SER A 105 22.59 3.29 5.54
CA SER A 105 22.00 4.47 6.19
C SER A 105 23.06 5.25 6.94
N THR A 106 22.98 6.59 6.92
CA THR A 106 23.82 7.47 7.74
C THR A 106 23.36 7.57 9.19
N ARG A 107 22.25 6.93 9.54
CA ARG A 107 21.64 6.99 10.88
C ARG A 107 21.65 5.63 11.55
N ALA A 108 22.17 5.59 12.78
CA ALA A 108 22.01 4.46 13.68
C ALA A 108 20.58 4.43 14.25
N VAL A 109 19.97 3.23 14.30
CA VAL A 109 18.63 3.02 14.87
C VAL A 109 18.78 2.52 16.30
N ALA A 110 18.45 3.36 17.28
CA ALA A 110 18.54 3.03 18.69
C ALA A 110 17.39 2.14 19.17
N MET A 111 17.50 1.57 20.36
CA MET A 111 16.44 0.73 20.94
C MET A 111 15.11 1.49 21.09
N ASN A 112 15.17 2.75 21.52
CA ASN A 112 13.98 3.60 21.65
C ASN A 112 13.29 3.85 20.31
N ASP A 113 14.06 4.00 19.22
CA ASP A 113 13.50 4.10 17.87
C ASP A 113 12.73 2.82 17.54
N LYS A 114 13.33 1.64 17.76
CA LYS A 114 12.68 0.34 17.50
C LYS A 114 11.37 0.17 18.28
N LEU A 115 11.35 0.54 19.57
CA LEU A 115 10.14 0.48 20.39
C LEU A 115 9.04 1.41 19.86
N ARG A 116 9.39 2.64 19.47
CA ARG A 116 8.46 3.60 18.86
C ARG A 116 7.88 3.08 17.55
N LEU A 117 8.73 2.48 16.69
CA LEU A 117 8.32 1.87 15.43
C LEU A 117 7.37 0.68 15.63
N LEU A 118 7.65 -0.20 16.59
CA LEU A 118 6.78 -1.34 16.91
C LEU A 118 5.40 -0.88 17.42
N ALA A 119 5.36 0.11 18.29
CA ALA A 119 4.09 0.68 18.77
C ALA A 119 3.27 1.27 17.61
N LEU A 120 3.94 1.95 16.68
CA LEU A 120 3.32 2.52 15.49
C LEU A 120 2.71 1.45 14.59
N LEU A 121 3.48 0.41 14.26
CA LEU A 121 3.02 -0.70 13.43
C LEU A 121 1.83 -1.44 14.06
N ARG A 122 1.85 -1.65 15.38
CA ARG A 122 0.71 -2.26 16.11
C ARG A 122 -0.56 -1.42 16.00
N ARG A 123 -0.44 -0.10 16.20
CA ARG A 123 -1.58 0.81 16.05
C ARG A 123 -2.14 0.80 14.63
N PHE A 124 -1.26 0.77 13.62
CA PHE A 124 -1.71 0.71 12.24
C PHE A 124 -2.38 -0.63 11.90
N ARG A 125 -1.80 -1.75 12.34
CA ARG A 125 -2.44 -3.06 12.22
C ARG A 125 -3.84 -3.04 12.82
N ALA A 126 -3.99 -2.53 14.05
CA ALA A 126 -5.30 -2.42 14.69
C ALA A 126 -6.27 -1.55 13.87
N PHE A 127 -5.83 -0.44 13.29
CA PHE A 127 -6.65 0.37 12.38
C PHE A 127 -7.11 -0.44 11.15
N LEU A 128 -6.22 -1.18 10.50
CA LEU A 128 -6.58 -2.00 9.35
C LEU A 128 -7.60 -3.08 9.74
N GLU A 129 -7.34 -3.79 10.84
CA GLU A 129 -8.17 -4.91 11.29
C GLU A 129 -9.54 -4.45 11.79
N THR A 130 -9.64 -3.25 12.39
CA THR A 130 -10.91 -2.75 12.95
C THR A 130 -11.70 -1.89 11.99
N ARG A 131 -11.05 -1.11 11.11
CA ARG A 131 -11.71 -0.13 10.25
C ARG A 131 -11.69 -0.49 8.79
N LEU A 132 -10.52 -0.83 8.23
CA LEU A 132 -10.45 -1.11 6.79
C LEU A 132 -11.09 -2.46 6.46
N PHE A 133 -10.68 -3.53 7.14
CA PHE A 133 -11.09 -4.89 6.82
C PHE A 133 -12.17 -5.46 7.74
N ALA A 134 -12.25 -4.95 8.98
CA ALA A 134 -13.10 -5.52 10.04
C ALA A 134 -12.88 -7.05 10.20
N ASP A 135 -11.61 -7.46 10.13
CA ASP A 135 -11.10 -8.83 10.17
C ASP A 135 -9.59 -8.83 10.43
N THR A 136 -9.01 -9.98 10.77
CA THR A 136 -7.56 -10.13 10.90
C THR A 136 -6.84 -9.95 9.56
N LEU A 137 -5.64 -9.38 9.58
CA LEU A 137 -4.83 -9.27 8.36
C LEU A 137 -4.48 -10.62 7.76
N GLU A 138 -4.31 -11.64 8.61
CA GLU A 138 -4.02 -13.00 8.18
C GLU A 138 -5.19 -13.62 7.39
N ALA A 139 -6.44 -13.39 7.82
CA ALA A 139 -7.61 -13.85 7.07
C ALA A 139 -7.73 -13.17 5.69
N VAL A 140 -7.46 -11.87 5.62
CA VAL A 140 -7.49 -11.10 4.36
C VAL A 140 -6.34 -11.54 3.43
N ALA A 141 -5.14 -11.75 3.97
CA ALA A 141 -3.99 -12.19 3.20
C ALA A 141 -4.15 -13.62 2.65
N ALA A 142 -5.00 -14.44 3.27
CA ALA A 142 -5.30 -15.80 2.82
C ALA A 142 -6.34 -15.87 1.68
N LEU A 143 -6.91 -14.74 1.25
CA LEU A 143 -7.85 -14.70 0.12
C LEU A 143 -7.10 -14.98 -1.19
N ASP A 144 -7.35 -16.14 -1.79
CA ASP A 144 -6.59 -16.69 -2.92
C ASP A 144 -7.30 -16.57 -4.27
N SER A 145 -8.54 -16.07 -4.27
CA SER A 145 -9.40 -16.06 -5.44
C SER A 145 -10.50 -15.01 -5.33
N GLU A 146 -11.04 -14.59 -6.47
CA GLU A 146 -12.22 -13.71 -6.52
C GLU A 146 -13.42 -14.35 -5.79
N ALA A 147 -13.61 -15.66 -5.94
CA ALA A 147 -14.66 -16.37 -5.23
C ALA A 147 -14.45 -16.33 -3.70
N ALA A 148 -13.22 -16.47 -3.22
CA ALA A 148 -12.91 -16.32 -1.79
C ALA A 148 -13.15 -14.89 -1.29
N LEU A 149 -12.75 -13.88 -2.08
CA LEU A 149 -12.99 -12.47 -1.77
C LEU A 149 -14.48 -12.17 -1.59
N TRP A 150 -15.32 -12.65 -2.51
CA TRP A 150 -16.76 -12.40 -2.44
C TRP A 150 -17.44 -13.17 -1.32
N ARG A 151 -17.06 -14.44 -1.07
CA ARG A 151 -17.54 -15.17 0.12
C ARG A 151 -17.16 -14.45 1.41
N TRP A 152 -15.93 -13.95 1.51
CA TRP A 152 -15.50 -13.14 2.64
C TRP A 152 -16.36 -11.89 2.76
N CYS A 153 -16.53 -11.12 1.68
CA CYS A 153 -17.33 -9.90 1.67
C CYS A 153 -18.77 -10.15 2.13
N ASP A 154 -19.41 -11.21 1.62
CA ASP A 154 -20.83 -11.53 1.86
C ASP A 154 -21.09 -12.16 3.23
N ALA A 155 -20.04 -12.56 3.98
CA ALA A 155 -20.17 -13.15 5.30
C ALA A 155 -20.56 -12.15 6.41
N ARG A 156 -20.45 -10.83 6.15
CA ARG A 156 -20.77 -9.75 7.11
C ARG A 156 -21.50 -8.63 6.40
N ALA A 157 -22.08 -7.68 7.14
CA ALA A 157 -22.81 -6.58 6.50
C ALA A 157 -21.86 -5.69 5.67
N PRO A 158 -22.32 -5.09 4.55
CA PRO A 158 -21.46 -4.27 3.68
C PRO A 158 -20.75 -3.10 4.37
N HIS A 159 -21.29 -2.57 5.46
CA HIS A 159 -20.69 -1.46 6.21
C HIS A 159 -19.76 -1.91 7.35
N GLU A 160 -19.58 -3.22 7.54
CA GLU A 160 -18.60 -3.77 8.48
C GLU A 160 -17.22 -3.84 7.82
N GLY A 161 -16.57 -2.69 7.77
CA GLY A 161 -15.25 -2.51 7.17
C GLY A 161 -15.31 -1.67 5.89
N ASP A 162 -14.41 -0.70 5.78
CA ASP A 162 -14.39 0.24 4.65
C ASP A 162 -14.10 -0.47 3.31
N PHE A 163 -13.34 -1.58 3.33
CA PHE A 163 -13.07 -2.37 2.13
C PHE A 163 -14.30 -3.16 1.67
N ARG A 164 -15.07 -3.77 2.59
CA ARG A 164 -16.36 -4.42 2.22
C ARG A 164 -17.35 -3.41 1.68
N HIS A 165 -17.36 -2.20 2.24
CA HIS A 165 -18.22 -1.13 1.77
C HIS A 165 -17.88 -0.76 0.33
N PHE A 166 -16.58 -0.58 0.05
CA PHE A 166 -16.10 -0.38 -1.31
C PHE A 166 -16.48 -1.54 -2.24
N LEU A 167 -16.27 -2.80 -1.84
CA LEU A 167 -16.60 -3.96 -2.66
C LEU A 167 -18.10 -4.04 -2.99
N ALA A 168 -18.97 -3.70 -2.04
CA ALA A 168 -20.42 -3.64 -2.28
C ALA A 168 -20.78 -2.54 -3.29
N ILE A 169 -20.16 -1.36 -3.20
CA ILE A 169 -20.32 -0.29 -4.19
C ILE A 169 -19.79 -0.75 -5.55
N ALA A 170 -18.60 -1.35 -5.59
CA ALA A 170 -17.96 -1.82 -6.81
C ALA A 170 -18.83 -2.85 -7.54
N ARG A 171 -19.44 -3.78 -6.78
CA ARG A 171 -20.39 -4.76 -7.30
C ARG A 171 -21.66 -4.08 -7.83
N ALA A 172 -22.23 -3.14 -7.08
CA ALA A 172 -23.45 -2.42 -7.48
C ALA A 172 -23.28 -1.56 -8.74
N LEU A 173 -22.06 -1.05 -8.97
CA LEU A 173 -21.72 -0.24 -10.15
C LEU A 173 -21.07 -1.05 -11.28
N GLY A 174 -20.83 -2.35 -11.09
CA GLY A 174 -20.18 -3.20 -12.09
C GLY A 174 -18.74 -2.79 -12.42
N LEU A 175 -18.01 -2.20 -11.45
CA LEU A 175 -16.70 -1.59 -11.69
C LEU A 175 -15.65 -2.56 -12.25
N ALA A 176 -15.78 -3.86 -11.97
CA ALA A 176 -14.88 -4.89 -12.51
C ALA A 176 -14.87 -4.96 -14.04
N SER A 177 -15.91 -4.46 -14.70
CA SER A 177 -16.02 -4.41 -16.17
C SER A 177 -15.55 -3.10 -16.78
N LEU A 178 -15.22 -2.09 -15.96
CA LEU A 178 -14.84 -0.75 -16.40
C LEU A 178 -13.32 -0.56 -16.37
N GLY A 179 -12.80 0.24 -17.31
CA GLY A 179 -11.37 0.62 -17.32
C GLY A 179 -10.41 -0.55 -17.61
N ARG A 180 -10.86 -1.58 -18.33
CA ARG A 180 -10.03 -2.75 -18.67
C ARG A 180 -8.75 -2.32 -19.41
N GLY A 181 -7.60 -2.70 -18.87
CA GLY A 181 -6.30 -2.49 -19.47
C GLY A 181 -5.95 -3.56 -20.52
N HIS A 182 -4.65 -3.76 -20.76
CA HIS A 182 -4.15 -4.75 -21.71
C HIS A 182 -3.92 -6.15 -21.12
N ASP A 183 -4.31 -6.36 -19.87
CA ASP A 183 -4.10 -7.60 -19.11
C ASP A 183 -2.64 -8.10 -19.14
N ARG A 184 -1.70 -7.15 -19.14
CA ARG A 184 -0.24 -7.37 -19.09
C ARG A 184 0.31 -6.51 -17.97
N PHE A 185 0.97 -7.16 -17.01
CA PHE A 185 1.43 -6.55 -15.78
C PHE A 185 2.92 -6.82 -15.60
N LEU A 186 3.64 -5.83 -15.08
CA LEU A 186 5.07 -5.89 -14.82
C LEU A 186 5.33 -5.45 -13.39
N SER A 187 6.21 -6.18 -12.71
CA SER A 187 6.78 -5.80 -11.42
C SER A 187 8.30 -5.76 -11.52
N GLY A 188 8.91 -4.65 -11.09
CA GLY A 188 10.36 -4.56 -10.89
C GLY A 188 10.85 -5.19 -9.58
N GLY A 189 9.91 -5.69 -8.74
CA GLY A 189 10.16 -6.15 -7.39
C GLY A 189 10.33 -5.00 -6.38
N ALA A 190 10.13 -5.32 -5.08
CA ALA A 190 10.25 -4.34 -4.01
C ALA A 190 10.66 -4.96 -2.66
N TYR A 191 11.06 -4.10 -1.72
CA TYR A 191 11.42 -4.43 -0.34
C TYR A 191 12.49 -5.53 -0.25
N ARG A 192 13.66 -5.26 -0.83
CA ARG A 192 14.80 -6.16 -0.74
C ARG A 192 15.26 -6.29 0.72
N LEU A 193 15.38 -7.53 1.18
CA LEU A 193 15.85 -7.94 2.50
C LEU A 193 16.73 -9.18 2.34
N ASP A 194 17.93 -9.16 2.90
CA ASP A 194 18.84 -10.31 2.96
C ASP A 194 19.02 -10.94 1.55
N ASP A 195 19.31 -10.06 0.58
CA ASP A 195 19.51 -10.37 -0.84
C ASP A 195 18.29 -10.80 -1.66
N ALA A 196 17.10 -10.91 -1.07
CA ALA A 196 15.87 -11.27 -1.78
C ALA A 196 14.80 -10.17 -1.71
N PRO A 197 14.05 -9.89 -2.79
CA PRO A 197 12.91 -8.99 -2.72
C PRO A 197 11.71 -9.70 -2.07
N LEU A 198 11.02 -9.04 -1.13
CA LEU A 198 9.76 -9.57 -0.61
C LEU A 198 8.65 -9.57 -1.66
N PHE A 199 8.61 -8.54 -2.51
CA PHE A 199 7.71 -8.52 -3.66
C PHE A 199 8.51 -8.92 -4.90
N THR A 200 8.10 -10.01 -5.55
CA THR A 200 8.83 -10.58 -6.67
C THR A 200 8.78 -9.67 -7.91
N ALA A 201 9.87 -9.68 -8.67
CA ALA A 201 9.90 -9.11 -10.01
C ALA A 201 9.38 -10.13 -11.03
N GLY A 202 8.78 -9.65 -12.11
CA GLY A 202 8.29 -10.52 -13.17
C GLY A 202 7.25 -9.86 -14.08
N LEU A 203 6.90 -10.57 -15.16
CA LEU A 203 5.81 -10.22 -16.04
C LEU A 203 4.69 -11.25 -15.94
N TRP A 204 3.46 -10.79 -15.86
CA TRP A 204 2.29 -11.65 -15.94
C TRP A 204 1.35 -11.15 -17.03
N ARG A 205 0.71 -12.08 -17.74
CA ARG A 205 -0.27 -11.78 -18.80
C ARG A 205 -1.49 -12.67 -18.61
N ALA A 206 -2.67 -12.17 -18.95
CA ALA A 206 -3.87 -13.00 -18.95
C ALA A 206 -3.68 -14.23 -19.85
N GLY A 207 -4.02 -15.40 -19.32
CA GLY A 207 -3.83 -16.69 -19.98
C GLY A 207 -2.46 -17.33 -19.74
N SER A 208 -1.48 -16.63 -19.16
CA SER A 208 -0.20 -17.23 -18.77
C SER A 208 -0.36 -18.10 -17.53
N ALA A 209 0.14 -19.35 -17.60
CA ALA A 209 0.15 -20.29 -16.48
C ALA A 209 1.22 -19.97 -15.42
N ALA A 210 2.19 -19.12 -15.74
CA ALA A 210 3.28 -18.73 -14.85
C ALA A 210 3.68 -17.27 -15.06
N VAL A 211 4.33 -16.69 -14.05
CA VAL A 211 4.99 -15.39 -14.13
C VAL A 211 6.33 -15.56 -14.87
N GLU A 212 6.54 -14.77 -15.90
CA GLU A 212 7.79 -14.73 -16.67
C GLU A 212 8.85 -13.89 -15.94
N ALA A 213 10.13 -14.25 -16.09
CA ALA A 213 11.23 -13.47 -15.53
C ALA A 213 11.30 -12.08 -16.19
N PHE A 214 11.46 -11.04 -15.37
CA PHE A 214 11.64 -9.67 -15.85
C PHE A 214 13.12 -9.37 -16.11
N ASP A 215 13.44 -8.99 -17.35
CA ASP A 215 14.74 -8.47 -17.75
C ASP A 215 14.67 -6.93 -17.92
N PRO A 216 15.27 -6.14 -17.02
CA PRO A 216 15.32 -4.69 -17.15
C PRO A 216 16.00 -4.21 -18.43
N ALA A 217 16.94 -4.99 -18.99
CA ALA A 217 17.64 -4.64 -20.23
C ALA A 217 16.76 -4.75 -21.47
N ALA A 218 15.54 -5.31 -21.35
CA ALA A 218 14.55 -5.37 -22.41
C ALA A 218 13.66 -4.10 -22.49
N ILE A 219 13.72 -3.19 -21.52
CA ILE A 219 12.95 -1.93 -21.55
C ILE A 219 13.43 -1.05 -22.70
N ARG A 220 12.48 -0.52 -23.49
CA ARG A 220 12.70 0.45 -24.56
C ARG A 220 11.75 1.63 -24.36
N GLU A 221 12.21 2.82 -24.72
CA GLU A 221 11.39 4.03 -24.78
C GLU A 221 11.24 4.41 -26.25
N ASP A 222 10.00 4.47 -26.74
CA ASP A 222 9.72 4.98 -28.08
C ASP A 222 9.87 6.51 -28.03
N GLY A 223 10.75 7.05 -28.88
CA GLY A 223 11.06 8.49 -28.97
C GLY A 223 10.13 9.27 -29.89
#